data_AF-A0A0D7AGW1-F1
#
_entry.id   AF-A0A0D7AGW1-F1
#
_cell.length_a   1.000
_cell.length_b   1.000
_cell.length_c   1.000
_cell.angle_alpha   90.00
_cell.angle_beta   90.00
_cell.angle_gamma   90.00
#
_symmetry.space_group_name_H-M   'P 1'
#
loop_
_entity.id
_entity.type
_entity.pdbx_description
1 polymer ?
#
loop_
_entity_poly.entity_id
_entity_poly.type
_entity_poly.pdbx_seq_one_letter_code
_entity_poly.pdbx_strand_id
1 'polypeptide(L)' 'DDGGGKVVVLRDGDNKYIDLGRKRRVGVTKFKAAVLVDIREYYDAGGQMKPGKKGISLAEDEWKILKKSVPIIDK' A
#
# COMPACT_ATOMS: atom_id res chain seq x y z
N ASP A 1 0.85 25.22 0.92
CA ASP A 1 -0.50 24.91 0.44
C ASP A 1 -0.63 23.40 0.50
N ASP A 2 -1.08 22.89 1.65
CA ASP A 2 -1.10 21.47 1.97
C ASP A 2 -2.26 20.86 1.18
N GLY A 3 -1.98 20.41 -0.06
CA GLY A 3 -2.90 19.67 -0.92
C GLY A 3 -3.22 18.28 -0.36
N GLY A 4 -3.55 18.22 0.93
CA GLY A 4 -3.81 17.04 1.73
C GLY A 4 -5.07 16.34 1.25
N GLY A 5 -4.92 15.53 0.20
CA GLY A 5 -5.86 14.47 -0.09
C GLY A 5 -6.08 13.68 1.20
N LYS A 6 -7.33 13.59 1.66
CA LYS A 6 -7.66 12.82 2.86
C LYS A 6 -7.05 11.43 2.74
N VAL A 7 -6.21 11.05 3.69
CA VAL A 7 -5.74 9.66 3.79
C VAL A 7 -6.97 8.79 4.06
N VAL A 8 -7.43 8.07 3.03
CA VAL A 8 -8.57 7.18 3.15
C VAL A 8 -8.07 5.82 3.61
N VAL A 9 -8.26 5.52 4.90
CA VAL A 9 -7.98 4.20 5.48
C VAL A 9 -9.25 3.35 5.40
N LEU A 10 -9.22 2.29 4.59
CA LEU A 10 -10.31 1.35 4.38
C LEU A 10 -9.98 -0.02 4.99
N ARG A 11 -10.95 -0.94 4.94
CA ARG A 11 -10.82 -2.31 5.44
C ARG A 11 -11.26 -3.34 4.40
N ASP A 12 -10.61 -4.49 4.42
CA ASP A 12 -10.96 -5.69 3.66
C ASP A 12 -10.83 -6.89 4.63
N GLY A 13 -11.97 -7.34 5.17
CA GLY A 13 -11.99 -8.16 6.39
C GLY A 13 -11.32 -7.44 7.56
N ASP A 14 -10.38 -8.11 8.21
CA ASP A 14 -9.61 -7.56 9.34
C ASP A 14 -8.41 -6.70 8.90
N ASN A 15 -8.08 -6.69 7.60
CA ASN A 15 -6.93 -5.96 7.09
C ASN A 15 -7.28 -4.50 6.79
N LYS A 16 -6.52 -3.58 7.38
CA LYS A 16 -6.57 -2.15 7.04
C LYS A 16 -5.63 -1.85 5.87
N TYR A 17 -6.07 -0.96 4.97
CA TYR A 17 -5.23 -0.46 3.89
C TYR A 17 -5.52 1.02 3.63
N ILE A 18 -4.54 1.71 3.04
CA ILE A 18 -4.69 3.06 2.51
C ILE A 18 -5.05 2.94 1.04
N ASP A 19 -6.13 3.60 0.62
CA ASP A 19 -6.47 3.72 -0.80
C ASP A 19 -5.68 4.87 -1.44
N LEU A 20 -4.86 4.56 -2.45
CA LEU A 20 -4.14 5.54 -3.25
C LEU A 20 -4.93 5.99 -4.48
N GLY A 21 -6.15 5.50 -4.64
CA GLY A 21 -6.96 5.68 -5.84
C GLY A 21 -6.54 4.74 -6.97
N ARG A 22 -7.33 4.76 -8.08
CA ARG A 22 -7.08 3.94 -9.29
C ARG A 22 -6.88 2.45 -8.98
N LYS A 23 -7.61 1.93 -7.98
CA LYS A 23 -7.53 0.55 -7.48
C LYS A 23 -6.15 0.17 -6.90
N ARG A 24 -5.37 1.14 -6.40
CA ARG A 24 -4.07 0.88 -5.75
C ARG A 24 -4.21 1.00 -4.25
N ARG A 25 -3.65 0.02 -3.53
CA ARG A 25 -3.71 -0.04 -2.07
C ARG A 25 -2.30 -0.08 -1.49
N VAL A 26 -2.14 0.50 -0.30
CA VAL A 26 -0.99 0.27 0.58
C VAL A 26 -1.49 -0.44 1.84
N GLY A 27 -0.94 -1.61 2.16
CA GLY A 27 -1.32 -2.36 3.35
C GLY A 27 -0.12 -3.06 3.98
N VAL A 28 -0.31 -3.56 5.20
CA VAL A 28 0.65 -4.44 5.84
C VAL A 28 0.20 -5.88 5.60
N THR A 29 1.06 -6.70 5.03
CA THR A 29 0.80 -8.12 4.80
C THR A 29 1.81 -8.96 5.57
N LYS A 30 1.43 -10.19 5.91
CA LYS A 30 2.32 -11.19 6.50
C LYS A 30 2.50 -12.32 5.52
N PHE A 31 3.73 -12.60 5.11
CA PHE A 31 4.06 -13.77 4.30
C PHE A 31 5.05 -14.63 5.07
N LYS A 32 4.60 -15.83 5.48
CA LYS A 32 5.32 -16.68 6.44
C LYS A 32 5.62 -15.89 7.73
N ALA A 33 6.90 -15.73 8.08
CA ALA A 33 7.35 -14.98 9.25
C ALA A 33 7.68 -13.50 8.96
N ALA A 34 7.60 -13.05 7.70
CA ALA A 34 7.96 -11.70 7.31
C ALA A 34 6.74 -10.76 7.31
N VAL A 35 6.89 -9.59 7.92
CA VAL A 35 5.95 -8.47 7.81
C VAL A 35 6.41 -7.57 6.65
N LEU A 36 5.50 -7.30 5.72
CA LEU A 36 5.80 -6.55 4.50
C LEU A 36 4.82 -5.38 4.36
N VAL A 37 5.32 -4.24 3.86
CA VAL A 37 4.48 -3.15 3.36
C VAL A 37 4.21 -3.40 1.88
N ASP A 38 2.99 -3.79 1.54
CA ASP A 38 2.59 -4.09 0.16
C ASP A 38 1.94 -2.86 -0.48
N ILE A 39 2.49 -2.44 -1.62
CA ILE A 39 2.00 -1.34 -2.47
C ILE A 39 1.62 -1.97 -3.80
N ARG A 40 0.31 -2.10 -4.09
CA ARG A 40 -0.16 -2.97 -5.17
C ARG A 40 -1.42 -2.49 -5.86
N GLU A 41 -1.50 -2.72 -7.17
CA GLU A 41 -2.71 -2.56 -7.97
C GLU A 41 -3.61 -3.79 -7.79
N TYR A 42 -4.88 -3.55 -7.51
CA TYR A 42 -5.91 -4.57 -7.36
C TYR A 42 -6.82 -4.57 -8.59
N TYR A 43 -7.38 -5.73 -8.90
CA TYR A 43 -8.38 -5.90 -9.95
C TYR A 43 -9.67 -6.47 -9.37
N ASP A 44 -10.78 -6.22 -10.06
CA ASP A 44 -12.06 -6.81 -9.72
C ASP A 44 -12.16 -8.20 -10.35
N ALA A 45 -12.49 -9.19 -9.54
CA ALA A 45 -12.77 -10.56 -9.96
C ALA A 45 -14.16 -10.95 -9.47
N GLY A 46 -15.20 -10.52 -10.20
CA GLY A 46 -16.59 -10.84 -9.87
C GLY A 46 -17.08 -10.15 -8.60
N GLY A 47 -16.75 -8.86 -8.44
CA GLY A 47 -17.13 -8.05 -7.28
C GLY A 47 -16.19 -8.19 -6.09
N GLN A 48 -15.22 -9.11 -6.15
CA GLN A 48 -14.17 -9.22 -5.14
C GLN A 48 -12.86 -8.61 -5.65
N MET A 49 -12.31 -7.67 -4.88
CA MET A 49 -11.01 -7.09 -5.18
C MET A 49 -9.88 -8.08 -4.85
N LYS A 50 -8.99 -8.33 -5.81
CA LYS A 50 -7.85 -9.25 -5.68
C LYS A 50 -6.53 -8.54 -6.00
N PRO A 51 -5.42 -8.90 -5.34
CA PRO A 51 -4.11 -8.33 -5.64
C PRO A 51 -3.64 -8.72 -7.04
N GLY A 52 -3.24 -7.74 -7.84
CA GLY A 52 -2.69 -7.95 -9.18
C GLY A 52 -1.18 -8.16 -9.21
N LYS A 53 -0.65 -8.42 -10.40
CA LYS A 53 0.79 -8.61 -10.64
C LYS A 53 1.60 -7.31 -10.47
N LYS A 54 0.98 -6.15 -10.71
CA LYS A 54 1.64 -4.83 -10.60
C LYS A 54 1.68 -4.38 -9.14
N GLY A 55 2.87 -4.34 -8.56
CA GLY A 55 3.09 -3.89 -7.20
C GLY A 55 4.40 -4.42 -6.63
N ILE A 56 4.75 -3.95 -5.44
CA ILE A 56 5.94 -4.35 -4.71
C ILE A 56 5.59 -4.59 -3.24
N SER A 57 6.22 -5.58 -2.63
CA SER A 57 6.16 -5.80 -1.19
C SER A 57 7.53 -5.44 -0.62
N LEU A 58 7.57 -4.42 0.22
CA LEU A 58 8.79 -3.94 0.84
C LEU A 58 8.97 -4.61 2.20
N ALA A 59 10.17 -5.12 2.46
CA ALA A 59 10.57 -5.49 3.80
C ALA A 59 10.66 -4.27 4.73
N GLU A 60 10.71 -4.51 6.04
CA GLU A 60 10.66 -3.44 7.04
C GLU A 60 11.84 -2.44 6.89
N ASP A 61 13.02 -2.94 6.57
CA ASP A 61 14.22 -2.16 6.28
C ASP A 61 14.10 -1.33 5.01
N GLU A 62 13.59 -1.91 3.91
CA GLU A 62 13.31 -1.18 2.66
C GLU A 62 12.29 -0.05 2.88
N TRP A 63 11.23 -0.32 3.66
CA TRP A 63 10.25 0.70 4.04
C TRP A 63 10.85 1.82 4.89
N LYS A 64 11.75 1.49 5.83
CA LYS A 64 12.48 2.50 6.62
C LYS A 64 13.35 3.39 5.73
N ILE A 65 14.03 2.81 4.73
CA ILE A 65 14.81 3.57 3.76
C ILE A 65 13.89 4.51 2.97
N LEU A 66 12.78 4.00 2.40
CA LEU A 66 11.84 4.80 1.62
C LEU A 66 11.32 6.01 2.41
N LYS A 67 10.89 5.80 3.67
CA LYS A 67 10.43 6.89 4.55
C LYS A 67 11.48 7.98 4.76
N LYS A 68 12.76 7.60 4.97
CA LYS A 68 13.86 8.57 5.12
C LYS A 68 14.15 9.33 3.83
N SER A 69 13.91 8.68 2.70
CA SER A 69 14.13 9.26 1.37
C SER A 69 12.95 10.11 0.87
N VAL A 70 11.81 10.16 1.58
CA VAL A 70 10.64 10.95 1.16
C VAL A 70 10.98 12.40 0.81
N PRO A 71 11.78 13.16 1.58
CA PRO A 71 12.13 14.55 1.22
C PRO A 71 12.93 14.69 -0.10
N ILE A 72 13.57 13.61 -0.56
CA ILE A 72 14.29 13.60 -1.85
C ILE A 72 13.30 13.37 -3.01
N ILE A 73 12.22 12.65 -2.74
CA ILE A 73 11.18 12.27 -3.69
C ILE A 73 10.11 13.35 -3.79
N ASP A 74 9.78 13.97 -2.66
CA ASP A 74 8.81 15.06 -2.52
C ASP A 74 9.46 16.35 -3.03
N LYS A 75 9.19 16.68 -4.29
CA LYS A 75 9.71 17.85 -5.00
C LYS A 75 8.60 18.85 -5.30
#